data_AF-A0A2T2U3N7-F1
#
_entry.id   AF-A0A2T2U3N7-F1
#
_cell.length_a   1.000
_cell.length_b   1.000
_cell.length_c   1.000
_cell.angle_alpha   90.00
_cell.angle_beta   90.00
_cell.angle_gamma   90.00
#
_symmetry.space_group_name_H-M   'P 1'
#
loop_
_entity.id
_entity.type
_entity.pdbx_description
1 polymer ?
#
loop_
_entity_poly.entity_id
_entity_poly.type
_entity_poly.pdbx_seq_one_letter_code
_entity_poly.pdbx_strand_id
1 'polypeptide(L)' 'MTYSPFDGTQSTGDHEVFADGFAGADTLAGPGEAEYRPRGLAVRPEGCLYASDDAQGRIWRITYVGIDN' A
#
# COMPACT_ATOMS: atom_id res chain seq x y z
N MET A 1 0.96 -2.50 -2.89
CA MET A 1 0.50 -1.10 -2.79
C MET A 1 1.39 -0.25 -3.68
N THR A 2 0.78 0.65 -4.45
CA THR A 2 1.50 1.47 -5.43
C THR A 2 1.26 2.95 -5.21
N TYR A 3 2.25 3.75 -5.56
CA TYR A 3 2.14 5.20 -5.74
C TYR A 3 2.11 5.49 -7.24
N SER A 4 1.23 6.38 -7.68
CA SER A 4 1.18 6.87 -9.06
C SER A 4 1.23 8.39 -9.04
N PRO A 5 2.11 9.04 -9.82
CA PRO A 5 2.22 10.49 -9.83
C PRO A 5 1.07 11.11 -10.63
N PHE A 6 0.49 12.22 -10.11
CA PHE A 6 -0.57 12.98 -10.76
C PHE A 6 -0.26 14.48 -10.79
N ASP A 7 -0.73 15.18 -11.83
CA ASP A 7 -0.71 16.66 -11.96
C ASP A 7 -2.06 17.30 -11.61
N GLY A 8 -2.76 16.70 -10.66
CA GLY A 8 -4.13 17.04 -10.32
C GLY A 8 -5.08 15.96 -10.83
N THR A 9 -5.40 15.99 -12.12
CA THR A 9 -6.39 15.06 -12.69
C THR A 9 -5.79 13.96 -13.56
N GLN A 10 -4.57 14.13 -14.06
CA GLN A 10 -3.96 13.19 -14.99
C GLN A 10 -2.73 12.51 -14.38
N SER A 11 -2.57 11.21 -14.65
CA SER A 11 -1.38 10.46 -14.28
C SER A 11 -0.22 10.90 -15.18
N THR A 12 0.93 11.19 -14.60
CA THR A 12 2.06 11.83 -15.31
C THR A 12 3.28 10.94 -15.52
N GLY A 13 3.26 9.69 -15.04
CA GLY A 13 4.39 8.78 -15.18
C GLY A 13 4.10 7.38 -14.68
N ASP A 14 5.17 6.60 -14.54
CA ASP A 14 5.12 5.23 -14.05
C ASP A 14 4.71 5.19 -12.57
N HIS A 15 4.08 4.09 -12.20
CA HIS A 15 3.76 3.82 -10.81
C HIS A 15 4.93 3.11 -10.13
N GLU A 16 5.06 3.31 -8.82
CA GLU A 16 6.06 2.67 -7.97
C GLU A 16 5.39 1.72 -6.98
N VAL A 17 5.89 0.50 -6.85
CA VAL A 17 5.51 -0.40 -5.75
C VAL A 17 6.39 -0.09 -4.54
N PHE A 18 5.82 0.49 -3.50
CA PHE A 18 6.56 0.84 -2.27
C PHE A 18 6.25 -0.08 -1.08
N ALA A 19 5.21 -0.92 -1.18
CA ALA A 19 4.90 -1.92 -0.18
C ALA A 19 4.21 -3.12 -0.84
N ASP A 20 4.72 -4.32 -0.62
CA ASP A 20 4.23 -5.55 -1.24
C ASP A 20 4.31 -6.76 -0.29
N GLY A 21 3.88 -7.94 -0.73
CA GLY A 21 3.96 -9.20 0.03
C GLY A 21 2.75 -9.48 0.92
N PHE A 22 1.74 -8.61 0.93
CA PHE A 22 0.55 -8.77 1.77
C PHE A 22 -0.23 -10.05 1.51
N ALA A 23 -0.21 -10.55 0.26
CA ALA A 23 -0.92 -11.76 -0.12
C ALA A 23 -0.35 -13.03 0.53
N GLY A 24 0.94 -13.03 0.90
CA GLY A 24 1.64 -14.22 1.41
C GLY A 24 1.91 -15.31 0.36
N ALA A 25 1.55 -15.09 -0.90
CA ALA A 25 1.76 -16.01 -2.01
C ALA A 25 1.81 -15.26 -3.36
N ASP A 26 2.53 -15.83 -4.34
CA ASP A 26 2.69 -15.24 -5.68
C ASP A 26 1.44 -15.39 -6.56
N THR A 27 0.61 -16.39 -6.30
CA THR A 27 -0.61 -16.66 -7.07
C THR A 27 -1.73 -17.05 -6.13
N LEU A 28 -2.91 -16.47 -6.35
CA LEU A 28 -4.13 -16.73 -5.60
C LEU A 28 -5.22 -17.16 -6.57
N ALA A 29 -5.99 -18.20 -6.24
CA ALA A 29 -7.17 -18.58 -7.03
C ALA A 29 -8.38 -17.66 -6.75
N GLY A 30 -8.36 -16.96 -5.61
CA GLY A 30 -9.35 -15.95 -5.28
C GLY A 30 -8.94 -15.05 -4.11
N PRO A 31 -9.66 -13.94 -3.89
CA PRO A 31 -9.31 -12.97 -2.84
C PRO A 31 -9.46 -13.52 -1.41
N GLY A 32 -10.09 -14.68 -1.21
CA GLY A 32 -10.19 -15.34 0.10
C GLY A 32 -8.90 -16.05 0.54
N GLU A 33 -7.93 -16.23 -0.36
CA GLU A 33 -6.68 -16.96 -0.09
C GLU A 33 -5.53 -16.04 0.33
N ALA A 34 -5.69 -14.73 0.20
CA ALA A 34 -4.68 -13.77 0.62
C ALA A 34 -4.51 -13.76 2.15
N GLU A 35 -3.28 -13.80 2.64
CA GLU A 35 -2.99 -13.70 4.08
C GLU A 35 -3.50 -12.36 4.65
N TYR A 36 -3.27 -11.26 3.93
CA TYR A 36 -3.79 -9.93 4.23
C TYR A 36 -4.35 -9.25 2.97
N ARG A 37 -5.32 -8.36 3.18
CA ARG A 37 -6.03 -7.58 2.14
C ARG A 37 -6.12 -6.10 2.51
N PRO A 38 -5.06 -5.31 2.27
CA PRO A 38 -5.09 -3.88 2.50
C PRO A 38 -6.14 -3.20 1.61
N ARG A 39 -7.08 -2.46 2.19
CA ARG A 39 -8.16 -1.76 1.46
C ARG A 39 -8.35 -0.29 1.85
N GLY A 40 -8.35 0.01 3.15
CA GLY A 40 -8.56 1.38 3.64
C GLY A 40 -7.24 2.14 3.73
N LEU A 41 -7.26 3.45 3.43
CA LEU A 41 -6.08 4.31 3.47
C LEU A 41 -6.37 5.59 4.26
N ALA A 42 -5.39 6.02 5.05
CA ALA A 42 -5.38 7.33 5.69
C ALA A 42 -3.96 7.89 5.70
N VAL A 43 -3.81 9.15 5.34
CA VAL A 43 -2.53 9.86 5.43
C VAL A 43 -2.59 10.77 6.64
N ARG A 44 -1.54 10.72 7.46
CA ARG A 44 -1.39 11.66 8.57
C ARG A 44 -0.72 12.97 8.13
N PRO A 45 -0.93 14.08 8.85
CA PRO A 45 -0.31 15.37 8.52
C PRO A 45 1.22 15.30 8.42
N GLU A 46 1.87 14.43 9.20
CA GLU A 46 3.32 14.19 9.15
C GLU A 46 3.79 13.33 7.97
N GLY A 47 2.90 12.95 7.03
CA GLY A 47 3.24 12.22 5.81
C GLY A 47 3.28 10.70 5.93
N CYS A 48 3.00 10.13 7.11
CA CYS A 48 2.85 8.68 7.27
C CYS A 48 1.54 8.17 6.63
N LEU A 49 1.59 7.01 5.98
CA LEU A 49 0.43 6.33 5.41
C LEU A 49 0.01 5.18 6.32
N TYR A 50 -1.29 5.06 6.56
CA TYR A 50 -1.89 3.93 7.26
C TYR A 50 -2.72 3.12 6.29
N ALA A 51 -2.59 1.80 6.36
CA ALA A 51 -3.39 0.87 5.59
C ALA A 51 -4.14 -0.10 6.51
N SER A 52 -5.45 -0.22 6.33
CA SER A 52 -6.25 -1.21 7.05
C SER A 52 -6.44 -2.47 6.22
N ASP A 53 -6.26 -3.62 6.84
CA ASP A 53 -6.54 -4.93 6.29
C ASP A 53 -7.89 -5.46 6.81
N ASP A 54 -8.69 -6.04 5.92
CA ASP A 54 -10.00 -6.62 6.25
C ASP A 54 -10.04 -8.15 6.27
N ALA A 55 -8.91 -8.84 6.06
CA ALA A 55 -8.80 -10.28 6.23
C ALA A 55 -8.48 -10.64 7.69
N GLN A 56 -7.50 -9.97 8.31
CA GLN A 56 -7.03 -10.22 9.68
C GLN A 56 -7.26 -9.03 10.62
N GLY A 57 -7.76 -7.89 10.11
CA GLY A 57 -8.01 -6.69 10.91
C GLY A 57 -6.74 -5.92 11.30
N ARG A 58 -5.64 -6.11 10.56
CA ARG A 58 -4.36 -5.45 10.85
C ARG A 58 -4.35 -3.99 10.37
N ILE A 59 -3.73 -3.10 11.15
CA ILE A 59 -3.39 -1.75 10.71
C ILE A 59 -1.89 -1.66 10.49
N TRP A 60 -1.47 -1.33 9.28
CA TRP A 60 -0.09 -1.06 8.92
C TRP A 60 0.20 0.43 9.02
N ARG A 61 1.36 0.81 9.56
CA ARG A 61 1.91 2.16 9.47
C ARG A 61 3.13 2.13 8.56
N ILE A 62 3.05 2.87 7.47
CA ILE A 62 4.08 2.99 6.46
C ILE A 62 4.67 4.39 6.58
N THR A 63 5.96 4.46 6.84
CA THR A 63 6.69 5.72 7.06
C THR A 63 7.82 5.80 6.04
N TYR A 64 7.90 6.93 5.34
CA TYR A 64 9.07 7.26 4.55
C TYR A 64 10.19 7.70 5.51
N VAL A 65 11.30 6.97 5.53
CA VAL A 65 12.43 7.22 6.42
C VAL A 65 13.56 8.03 5.74
N GLY A 66 13.39 8.41 4.48
CA GLY A 66 14.47 8.96 3.66
C GLY A 66 15.37 7.87 3.07
N ILE A 67 16.30 8.29 2.21
CA ILE A 67 17.41 7.46 1.75
C ILE A 67 18.60 7.86 2.64
N ASP A 68 19.11 6.93 3.45
CA ASP A 68 20.42 7.12 4.07
C ASP A 68 21.47 7.17 2.95
N ASN A 69 22.20 8.28 2.89
CA ASN A 69 23.18 8.60 1.84
C ASN A 69 24.53 7.93 2.09
#